data_AF-A0A2Z7DJ10-F1
#
_entry.id   AF-A0A2Z7DJ10-F1
#
_cell.length_a   1.000
_cell.length_b   1.000
_cell.length_c   1.000
_cell.angle_alpha   90.00
_cell.angle_beta   90.00
_cell.angle_gamma   90.00
#
_symmetry.space_group_name_H-M   'P 1'
#
loop_
_entity.id
_entity.type
_entity.pdbx_description
1 polymer ?
#
loop_
_entity_poly.entity_id
_entity_poly.type
_entity_poly.pdbx_seq_one_letter_code
_entity_poly.pdbx_strand_id
1 'polypeptide(L)'
;MSGQLCLRGVMCGQLCLRGVMSGQLCLRGVMCGQLRLCGVLRGQLRLCGQLRLRGVQSTSDEEMEEARKQVEVETAEVIVFLQDELSPLQQEVQDSNTKEIETRNRMMLLQTEMKVLEDNLDLKVKDNTTLTEMLEDRENRLRKLTE
;
A
#
# COMPACT_ATOMS: atom_id res chain seq x y z
N MET A 1 35.29 -23.88 -29.49
CA MET A 1 35.74 -23.30 -30.76
C MET A 1 35.89 -21.79 -30.55
N SER A 2 37.09 -21.31 -30.22
CA SER A 2 37.36 -19.87 -30.09
C SER A 2 37.58 -19.28 -31.48
N GLY A 3 36.64 -18.46 -31.96
CA GLY A 3 36.75 -17.76 -33.24
C GLY A 3 37.53 -16.46 -33.09
N GLN A 4 38.40 -16.17 -34.05
CA GLN A 4 39.09 -14.88 -34.14
C GLN A 4 38.52 -14.10 -35.33
N LEU A 5 38.01 -12.89 -35.08
CA LEU A 5 37.55 -11.97 -36.13
C LEU A 5 38.54 -10.81 -36.24
N CYS A 6 39.18 -10.69 -37.40
CA CYS A 6 40.16 -9.64 -37.68
C CYS A 6 39.64 -8.73 -38.81
N LEU A 7 39.34 -7.48 -38.48
CA LEU A 7 39.03 -6.45 -39.48
C LEU A 7 40.24 -5.53 -39.64
N ARG A 8 40.71 -5.38 -40.89
CA ARG A 8 41.84 -4.51 -41.23
C ARG A 8 41.44 -3.55 -42.34
N GLY A 9 41.59 -2.25 -42.11
CA GLY A 9 41.24 -1.25 -43.10
C GLY A 9 41.21 0.17 -42.52
N VAL A 10 40.99 1.15 -43.40
CA VAL A 10 40.66 2.52 -43.00
C VAL A 10 39.15 2.66 -43.14
N MET A 11 38.45 2.99 -42.05
CA MET A 11 37.01 3.22 -42.08
C MET A 11 36.69 4.65 -41.68
N CYS A 12 35.90 5.32 -42.51
CA CYS A 12 35.30 6.61 -42.22
C CYS A 12 33.78 6.39 -42.13
N GLY A 13 33.18 6.53 -40.94
CA GLY A 13 31.75 6.30 -40.73
C GLY A 13 31.40 5.50 -39.47
N GLN A 14 30.23 4.88 -39.44
CA GLN A 14 29.73 4.10 -38.29
C GLN A 14 29.95 2.60 -38.51
N LEU A 15 30.59 1.92 -37.55
CA LEU A 15 30.73 0.46 -37.54
C LEU A 15 29.86 -0.13 -36.43
N CYS A 16 28.81 -0.87 -36.79
CA CYS A 16 27.92 -1.54 -35.86
C CYS A 16 28.16 -3.05 -35.87
N LEU A 17 28.62 -3.61 -34.75
CA LEU A 17 28.70 -5.06 -34.55
C LEU A 17 27.61 -5.46 -33.54
N ARG A 18 26.69 -6.33 -33.98
CA ARG A 18 25.61 -6.87 -33.15
C ARG A 18 25.74 -8.39 -33.07
N GLY A 19 25.80 -8.95 -31.87
CA GLY A 19 25.90 -10.40 -31.68
C GLY A 19 26.68 -10.81 -30.43
N VAL A 20 26.64 -12.10 -30.10
CA VAL A 20 27.43 -12.68 -29.01
C VAL A 20 28.71 -13.27 -29.60
N MET A 21 29.86 -12.78 -29.15
CA MET A 21 31.17 -13.30 -29.57
C MET A 21 31.89 -13.96 -28.39
N SER A 22 32.30 -15.22 -28.57
CA SER A 22 33.22 -15.94 -27.68
C SER A 22 34.58 -16.11 -28.36
N GLY A 23 35.57 -15.27 -28.02
CA GLY A 23 36.89 -15.27 -28.66
C GLY A 23 37.61 -13.91 -28.66
N GLN A 24 38.49 -13.69 -29.63
CA GLN A 24 39.24 -12.43 -29.79
C GLN A 24 38.68 -11.60 -30.94
N LEU A 25 38.40 -10.32 -30.69
CA LEU A 25 38.07 -9.33 -31.71
C LEU A 25 39.28 -8.38 -31.89
N CYS A 26 39.86 -8.38 -33.09
CA CYS A 26 41.01 -7.55 -33.42
C CYS A 26 40.63 -6.54 -34.51
N LEU A 27 40.64 -5.24 -34.18
CA LEU A 27 40.49 -4.16 -35.16
C LEU A 27 41.85 -3.51 -35.38
N ARG A 28 42.37 -3.60 -36.60
CA ARG A 28 43.67 -3.03 -36.97
C ARG A 28 43.52 -2.01 -38.09
N GLY A 29 43.70 -0.74 -37.80
CA GLY A 29 43.50 0.31 -38.79
C GLY A 29 43.23 1.69 -38.20
N VAL A 30 42.94 2.64 -39.09
CA VAL A 30 42.54 3.99 -38.70
C VAL A 30 41.02 4.07 -38.78
N MET A 31 40.36 4.37 -37.67
CA MET A 31 38.91 4.61 -37.64
C MET A 31 38.66 6.09 -37.33
N CYS A 32 37.94 6.75 -38.23
CA CYS A 32 37.42 8.09 -38.05
C CYS A 32 35.88 8.01 -38.04
N GLY A 33 35.28 7.86 -36.86
CA GLY A 33 33.83 7.73 -36.73
C GLY A 33 33.37 7.05 -35.44
N GLN A 34 32.16 6.50 -35.43
CA GLN A 34 31.55 5.87 -34.26
C GLN A 34 31.64 4.34 -34.35
N LEU A 35 32.16 3.69 -33.31
CA LEU A 35 32.12 2.23 -33.17
C LEU A 35 31.01 1.88 -32.18
N ARG A 36 30.01 1.10 -32.60
CA ARG A 36 28.94 0.64 -31.72
C ARG A 36 28.98 -0.87 -31.61
N LEU A 37 29.20 -1.37 -30.39
CA LEU A 37 29.15 -2.78 -30.06
C LEU A 37 27.86 -3.04 -29.27
N CYS A 38 26.90 -3.74 -29.88
CA CYS A 38 25.65 -4.11 -29.22
C CYS A 38 25.61 -5.63 -29.03
N GLY A 39 26.17 -6.12 -27.94
CA GLY A 39 26.20 -7.55 -27.62
C GLY A 39 27.20 -7.92 -26.54
N VAL A 40 27.24 -9.21 -26.18
CA VAL A 40 28.12 -9.74 -25.13
C VAL A 40 29.41 -10.26 -25.75
N LEU A 41 30.54 -9.61 -25.45
CA LEU A 41 31.87 -10.09 -25.83
C LEU A 41 32.50 -10.84 -24.65
N ARG A 42 32.55 -12.17 -24.73
CA ARG A 42 33.28 -13.00 -23.77
C ARG A 42 34.68 -13.29 -24.35
N GLY A 43 35.64 -12.43 -24.03
CA GLY A 43 37.03 -12.56 -24.47
C GLY A 43 37.81 -11.24 -24.46
N GLN A 44 38.83 -11.12 -25.32
CA GLN A 44 39.70 -9.94 -25.40
C GLN A 44 39.40 -9.11 -26.64
N LEU A 45 39.26 -7.79 -26.47
CA LEU A 45 39.22 -6.79 -27.55
C LEU A 45 40.61 -6.17 -27.72
N ARG A 46 41.22 -6.29 -28.90
CA ARG A 46 42.49 -5.62 -29.24
C ARG A 46 42.28 -4.57 -30.31
N LEU A 47 42.64 -3.33 -30.00
CA LEU A 47 42.62 -2.18 -30.90
C LEU A 47 44.05 -1.80 -31.23
N CYS A 48 44.46 -1.94 -32.50
CA CYS A 48 45.80 -1.61 -32.95
C CYS A 48 45.74 -0.56 -34.08
N GLY A 49 45.80 0.72 -33.73
CA GLY A 49 45.80 1.86 -34.66
C GLY A 49 45.35 3.17 -34.00
N GLN A 50 45.29 4.27 -34.75
CA GLN A 50 44.71 5.53 -34.28
C GLN A 50 43.18 5.46 -34.36
N LEU A 51 42.54 5.51 -33.20
CA LEU A 51 41.08 5.47 -33.06
C LEU A 51 40.61 6.83 -32.51
N ARG A 52 39.96 7.65 -33.35
CA ARG A 52 39.24 8.85 -32.88
C ARG A 52 37.76 8.50 -32.75
N LEU A 53 37.38 8.00 -31.57
CA LEU A 53 35.97 7.79 -31.23
C LEU A 53 35.40 9.07 -30.61
N ARG A 54 34.28 9.57 -31.14
CA ARG A 54 33.31 10.31 -30.31
C ARG A 54 32.48 9.26 -29.59
N GLY A 55 32.29 9.45 -28.28
CA GLY A 55 31.73 8.51 -27.30
C GLY A 55 30.80 7.43 -27.83
N VAL A 56 31.08 6.19 -27.43
CA VAL A 56 30.22 5.03 -27.63
C VAL A 56 29.17 5.06 -26.53
N GLN A 57 28.00 5.66 -26.78
CA GLN A 57 26.84 5.47 -25.94
C GLN A 57 26.10 4.21 -26.41
N SER A 58 26.06 3.22 -25.54
CA SER A 58 25.18 2.05 -25.61
C SER A 58 23.75 2.53 -25.40
N THR A 59 23.03 2.85 -26.48
CA THR A 59 21.61 3.28 -26.39
C THR A 59 20.71 2.26 -25.70
N SER A 60 21.12 1.00 -25.64
CA SER A 60 20.44 -0.04 -24.86
C SER A 60 20.49 0.19 -23.34
N ASP A 61 21.54 0.84 -22.83
CA ASP A 61 21.66 1.14 -21.40
C ASP A 61 20.80 2.38 -21.06
N GLU A 62 20.73 3.35 -21.97
CA GLU A 62 19.85 4.53 -21.84
C GLU A 62 18.36 4.15 -21.93
N GLU A 63 17.96 3.31 -22.90
CA GLU A 63 16.58 2.80 -23.02
C GLU A 63 16.16 1.96 -21.80
N MET A 64 17.08 1.16 -21.24
CA MET A 64 16.81 0.38 -20.02
C MET A 64 16.65 1.28 -18.80
N GLU A 65 17.45 2.34 -18.70
CA GLU A 65 17.38 3.33 -17.62
C GLU A 65 16.09 4.17 -17.69
N GLU A 66 15.66 4.56 -18.89
CA GLU A 66 14.38 5.25 -19.11
C GLU A 66 13.19 4.34 -18.74
N ALA A 67 13.21 3.08 -19.15
CA ALA A 67 12.17 2.12 -18.77
C ALA A 67 12.10 1.91 -17.24
N ARG A 68 13.25 1.88 -16.54
CA ARG A 68 13.29 1.80 -15.08
C ARG A 68 12.65 3.03 -14.44
N LYS A 69 13.03 4.23 -14.85
CA LYS A 69 12.48 5.48 -14.33
C LYS A 69 10.97 5.58 -14.56
N GLN A 70 10.49 5.14 -15.72
CA GLN A 70 9.06 5.14 -16.02
C GLN A 70 8.29 4.22 -15.05
N VAL A 71 8.79 3.01 -14.82
CA VAL A 71 8.18 2.08 -13.86
C VAL A 71 8.21 2.66 -12.44
N GLU A 72 9.29 3.34 -12.05
CA GLU A 72 9.39 4.02 -10.74
C GLU A 72 8.34 5.13 -10.59
N VAL A 73 8.14 5.94 -11.63
CA VAL A 73 7.12 7.01 -11.65
C VAL A 73 5.71 6.41 -11.56
N GLU A 74 5.39 5.44 -12.43
CA GLU A 74 4.08 4.79 -12.42
C GLU A 74 3.80 4.09 -11.08
N THR A 75 4.82 3.45 -10.50
CA THR A 75 4.69 2.83 -9.17
C THR A 75 4.46 3.88 -8.09
N ALA A 76 5.16 5.02 -8.12
CA ALA A 76 4.98 6.10 -7.16
C ALA A 76 3.57 6.72 -7.28
N GLU A 77 3.06 6.91 -8.49
CA GLU A 77 1.70 7.42 -8.74
C GLU A 77 0.64 6.49 -8.16
N VAL A 78 0.76 5.17 -8.38
CA VAL A 78 -0.16 4.18 -7.81
C VAL A 78 -0.08 4.15 -6.29
N ILE A 79 1.12 4.27 -5.70
CA ILE A 79 1.27 4.33 -4.24
C ILE A 79 0.55 5.55 -3.66
N VAL A 80 0.74 6.73 -4.24
CA VAL A 80 0.08 7.96 -3.78
C VAL A 80 -1.44 7.85 -3.93
N PHE A 81 -1.92 7.37 -5.08
CA PHE A 81 -3.36 7.15 -5.30
C PHE A 81 -3.97 6.21 -4.25
N LEU A 82 -3.33 5.07 -3.98
CA LEU A 82 -3.80 4.13 -2.96
C LEU A 82 -3.73 4.73 -1.55
N GLN A 83 -2.73 5.56 -1.25
CA GLN A 83 -2.66 6.28 0.03
C GLN A 83 -3.79 7.30 0.18
N ASP A 84 -4.11 8.02 -0.89
CA ASP A 84 -5.23 8.98 -0.92
C ASP A 84 -6.57 8.27 -0.72
N GLU A 85 -6.77 7.07 -1.27
CA GLU A 85 -7.97 6.25 -1.03
C GLU A 85 -8.03 5.60 0.36
N LEU A 86 -6.89 5.17 0.90
CA LEU A 86 -6.82 4.54 2.22
C LEU A 86 -7.03 5.52 3.38
N SER A 87 -6.55 6.77 3.24
CA SER A 87 -6.64 7.78 4.28
C SER A 87 -8.08 8.10 4.75
N PRO A 88 -9.08 8.35 3.87
CA PRO A 88 -10.45 8.59 4.31
C PRO A 88 -11.09 7.35 4.93
N LEU A 89 -10.79 6.15 4.42
CA LEU A 89 -11.31 4.90 5.00
C LEU A 89 -10.78 4.68 6.43
N GLN A 90 -9.51 4.97 6.66
CA GLN A 90 -8.93 4.91 8.01
C GLN A 90 -9.58 5.93 8.93
N GLN A 91 -9.82 7.16 8.46
CA GLN A 91 -10.51 8.18 9.23
C GLN A 91 -11.95 7.76 9.56
N GLU A 92 -12.70 7.24 8.59
CA GLU A 92 -14.08 6.78 8.78
C GLU A 92 -14.18 5.65 9.81
N VAL A 93 -13.24 4.70 9.79
CA VAL A 93 -13.17 3.62 10.77
C VAL A 93 -12.92 4.18 12.19
N GLN A 94 -12.01 5.15 12.34
CA GLN A 94 -11.74 5.77 13.64
C GLN A 94 -12.95 6.59 14.15
N ASP A 95 -13.59 7.36 13.27
CA ASP A 95 -14.78 8.14 13.60
C ASP A 95 -15.95 7.22 14.00
N SER A 96 -16.14 6.12 13.28
CA SER A 96 -17.15 5.11 13.56
C SER A 96 -16.90 4.43 14.92
N ASN A 97 -15.67 3.98 15.18
CA ASN A 97 -15.30 3.37 16.46
C ASN A 97 -15.51 4.33 17.65
N THR A 98 -15.18 5.62 17.47
CA THR A 98 -15.41 6.64 18.50
C THR A 98 -16.90 6.78 18.80
N LYS A 99 -17.74 6.89 17.77
CA LYS A 99 -19.21 6.94 17.91
C LYS A 99 -19.78 5.66 18.53
N GLU A 100 -19.24 4.49 18.18
CA GLU A 100 -19.62 3.21 18.76
C GLU A 100 -19.36 3.21 20.28
N ILE A 101 -18.17 3.63 20.72
CA ILE A 101 -17.83 3.74 22.14
C ILE A 101 -18.78 4.70 22.88
N GLU A 102 -19.05 5.87 22.31
CA GLU A 102 -19.99 6.83 22.91
C GLU A 102 -21.41 6.26 23.05
N THR A 103 -21.91 5.61 22.00
CA THR A 103 -23.25 5.00 22.00
C THR A 103 -23.32 3.84 23.01
N ARG A 104 -22.27 3.03 23.10
CA ARG A 104 -22.15 1.96 24.09
C ARG A 104 -22.17 2.50 25.52
N ASN A 105 -21.46 3.60 25.79
CA ASN A 105 -21.46 4.25 27.10
C ASN A 105 -22.85 4.80 27.45
N ARG A 106 -23.53 5.45 26.51
CA ARG A 106 -24.91 5.93 26.70
C ARG A 106 -25.88 4.78 26.97
N MET A 107 -25.75 3.68 26.23
CA MET A 107 -26.57 2.48 26.45
C MET A 107 -26.34 1.90 27.85
N MET A 108 -25.10 1.83 28.32
CA MET A 108 -24.79 1.36 29.67
C MET A 108 -25.42 2.25 30.75
N LEU A 109 -25.37 3.57 30.59
CA LEU A 109 -26.03 4.52 31.50
C LEU A 109 -27.54 4.29 31.54
N LEU A 110 -28.19 4.22 30.36
CA LEU A 110 -29.63 3.98 30.29
C LEU A 110 -30.03 2.63 30.88
N GLN A 111 -29.23 1.58 30.68
CA GLN A 111 -29.47 0.27 31.31
C GLN A 111 -29.40 0.36 32.84
N THR A 112 -28.45 1.13 33.39
CA THR A 112 -28.39 1.33 34.84
C THR A 112 -29.57 2.13 35.38
N GLU A 113 -29.99 3.18 34.67
CA GLU A 113 -31.17 3.97 35.05
C GLU A 113 -32.44 3.14 34.99
N MET A 114 -32.63 2.33 33.94
CA MET A 114 -33.75 1.40 33.82
C MET A 114 -33.82 0.46 35.01
N LYS A 115 -32.69 -0.16 35.38
CA LYS A 115 -32.63 -1.07 36.53
C LYS A 115 -33.01 -0.37 37.84
N VAL A 116 -32.51 0.85 38.06
CA VAL A 116 -32.86 1.64 39.25
C VAL A 116 -34.36 1.98 39.28
N LEU A 117 -34.95 2.32 38.14
CA LEU A 117 -36.38 2.60 38.05
C LEU A 117 -37.24 1.35 38.27
N GLU A 118 -36.82 0.20 37.75
CA GLU A 118 -37.47 -1.11 38.00
C GLU A 118 -37.45 -1.45 39.50
N ASP A 119 -36.28 -1.38 40.15
CA ASP A 119 -36.16 -1.65 41.59
C ASP A 119 -37.06 -0.70 42.43
N ASN A 120 -37.13 0.58 42.04
CA ASN A 120 -38.00 1.56 42.69
C ASN A 120 -39.48 1.26 42.48
N LEU A 121 -39.86 0.84 41.27
CA LEU A 121 -41.24 0.47 40.95
C LEU A 121 -41.66 -0.75 41.79
N ASP A 122 -40.81 -1.76 41.90
CA ASP A 122 -41.05 -2.95 42.72
C ASP A 122 -41.25 -2.61 44.20
N LEU A 123 -40.44 -1.69 44.75
CA LEU A 123 -40.62 -1.18 46.10
C LEU A 123 -41.98 -0.48 46.26
N LYS A 124 -42.34 0.39 45.31
CA LYS A 124 -43.63 1.11 45.34
C LYS A 124 -44.82 0.17 45.20
N VAL A 125 -44.72 -0.88 44.41
CA VAL A 125 -45.76 -1.91 44.31
C VAL A 125 -45.94 -2.61 45.66
N LYS A 126 -44.84 -3.01 46.33
CA LYS A 126 -44.90 -3.64 47.66
C LYS A 126 -45.49 -2.74 48.74
N ASP A 127 -45.13 -1.46 48.73
CA ASP A 127 -45.72 -0.47 49.65
C ASP A 127 -47.23 -0.37 49.41
N ASN A 128 -47.66 -0.26 48.15
CA ASN A 128 -49.05 -0.16 47.79
C ASN A 128 -49.85 -1.40 48.19
N THR A 129 -49.33 -2.61 47.96
CA THR A 129 -50.00 -3.85 48.39
C THR A 129 -50.18 -3.88 49.91
N THR A 130 -49.15 -3.47 50.66
CA THR A 130 -49.21 -3.41 52.13
C THR A 130 -50.28 -2.41 52.59
N LEU A 131 -50.35 -1.23 51.95
CA LEU A 131 -51.35 -0.22 52.27
C LEU A 131 -52.77 -0.69 51.97
N THR A 132 -52.97 -1.41 50.85
CA THR A 132 -54.26 -2.01 50.50
C THR A 132 -54.71 -3.02 51.57
N GLU A 133 -53.83 -3.93 52.00
CA GLU A 133 -54.14 -4.90 53.06
C GLU A 133 -54.52 -4.21 54.38
N MET A 134 -53.79 -3.14 54.76
CA MET A 134 -54.10 -2.37 55.96
C MET A 134 -55.44 -1.62 55.87
N LEU A 135 -55.80 -1.12 54.69
CA LEU A 135 -57.10 -0.48 54.45
C LEU A 135 -58.22 -1.50 54.55
N GLU A 136 -58.08 -2.68 53.93
CA GLU A 136 -59.06 -3.76 54.02
C GLU A 136 -59.28 -4.23 55.47
N ASP A 137 -58.21 -4.41 56.26
CA ASP A 137 -58.33 -4.75 57.69
C ASP A 137 -59.09 -3.66 58.47
N ARG A 138 -58.79 -2.38 58.22
CA ARG A 138 -59.50 -1.27 58.86
C ARG A 138 -60.98 -1.20 58.45
N GLU A 139 -61.29 -1.36 57.17
CA GLU A 139 -62.66 -1.39 56.68
C GLU A 139 -63.46 -2.55 57.28
N ASN A 140 -62.85 -3.74 57.38
CA ASN A 140 -63.47 -4.90 58.01
C ASN A 140 -63.74 -4.68 59.51
N ARG A 141 -62.86 -3.97 60.22
CA ARG A 141 -63.09 -3.58 61.63
C ARG A 141 -64.21 -2.57 61.77
N LEU A 142 -64.25 -1.55 60.90
CA LEU A 142 -65.33 -0.56 60.89
C LEU A 142 -66.69 -1.21 60.64
N ARG A 143 -66.77 -2.12 59.65
CA ARG A 143 -67.99 -2.87 59.31
C ARG A 143 -68.55 -3.60 60.54
N LYS A 144 -67.69 -4.29 61.28
CA LYS A 144 -68.07 -5.02 62.52
C LYS A 144 -68.57 -4.11 63.66
N LEU A 145 -68.19 -2.83 63.67
CA LEU A 145 -68.67 -1.87 64.67
C LEU A 145 -69.99 -1.20 64.28
N THR A 146 -70.33 -1.23 62.99
CA THR A 146 -71.55 -0.62 62.43
C THR A 146 -72.69 -1.60 62.18
N GLU A 147 -72.42 -2.91 62.26
CA GLU A 147 -73.41 -4.01 62.24
C GLU A 147 -73.86 -4.38 63.66
#